data_AF-A0A444VWS0-F1
#
_entry.id   AF-A0A444VWS0-F1
#
_cell.length_a   1.000
_cell.length_b   1.000
_cell.length_c   1.000
_cell.angle_alpha   90.00
_cell.angle_beta   90.00
_cell.angle_gamma   90.00
#
_symmetry.space_group_name_H-M   'P 1'
#
loop_
_entity.id
_entity.type
_entity.pdbx_description
1 polymer ?
#
loop_
_entity_poly.entity_id
_entity_poly.type
_entity_poly.pdbx_seq_one_letter_code
_entity_poly.pdbx_strand_id
1 'polypeptide(L)'
;MKKILALFCCLLLTSCFEITERIKHHDDQSGEYTLMIDFSKSWFKTKSAIWLEEVDGVKIPNEQEITQKLEDFKSKALKIDGISNVTTKTDFQNYVFIIKLNYANLKALNAVVNTINNQRDQIHFSGSGKTFERIASYPIPEKVVNDPKKKKDLEEASIISIYTFDKDILAVDNANSKISKNKKTVFLKQSMYSVFKKSTLMNNTIQLTP
;
A
#
# COMPACT_ATOMS: atom_id res chain seq x y z
N MET A 1 17.92 -5.54 -10.54
CA MET A 1 16.51 -5.20 -10.24
C MET A 1 16.35 -5.00 -8.73
N LYS A 2 16.63 -3.79 -8.23
CA LYS A 2 16.59 -3.45 -6.78
C LYS A 2 16.10 -2.01 -6.51
N LYS A 3 15.60 -1.28 -7.53
CA LYS A 3 15.50 0.19 -7.47
C LYS A 3 14.09 0.78 -7.23
N ILE A 4 13.01 -0.02 -7.24
CA ILE A 4 11.63 0.51 -7.05
C ILE A 4 11.29 0.66 -5.56
N LEU A 5 11.54 -0.35 -4.74
CA LEU A 5 11.31 -0.27 -3.29
C LEU A 5 12.22 0.77 -2.61
N ALA A 6 13.48 0.87 -3.08
CA ALA A 6 14.38 1.93 -2.65
C ALA A 6 13.75 3.32 -2.86
N LEU A 7 13.04 3.56 -3.98
CA LEU A 7 12.41 4.84 -4.28
C LEU A 7 11.42 5.27 -3.20
N PHE A 8 10.46 4.40 -2.87
CA PHE A 8 9.44 4.72 -1.88
C PHE A 8 10.01 4.70 -0.48
N CYS A 9 10.92 3.77 -0.16
CA CYS A 9 11.62 3.74 1.14
C CYS A 9 12.45 5.02 1.41
N CYS A 10 13.00 5.66 0.37
CA CYS A 10 13.72 6.92 0.51
C CYS A 10 12.79 8.10 0.84
N LEU A 11 11.54 8.08 0.35
CA LEU A 11 10.54 9.08 0.68
C LEU A 11 9.92 8.86 2.08
N LEU A 12 9.98 7.64 2.62
CA LEU A 12 9.62 7.39 4.03
C LEU A 12 10.61 8.06 5.02
N LEU A 13 11.74 8.59 4.53
CA LEU A 13 12.68 9.36 5.35
C LEU A 13 12.16 10.78 5.62
N THR A 14 11.08 11.23 4.96
CA THR A 14 10.57 12.60 5.03
C THR A 14 9.22 12.67 5.74
N SER A 15 9.20 12.54 7.08
CA SER A 15 8.08 12.89 7.99
C SER A 15 6.71 12.20 7.76
N CYS A 16 5.69 12.61 8.53
CA CYS A 16 4.32 12.05 8.54
C CYS A 16 3.73 11.85 7.12
N PHE A 17 3.28 10.64 6.82
CA PHE A 17 2.61 10.27 5.57
C PHE A 17 1.46 9.28 5.85
N GLU A 18 0.57 9.11 4.89
CA GLU A 18 -0.49 8.11 4.95
C GLU A 18 -0.43 7.16 3.74
N ILE A 19 -0.45 5.85 3.98
CA ILE A 19 -0.57 4.83 2.95
C ILE A 19 -1.99 4.27 3.03
N THR A 20 -2.75 4.34 1.95
CA THR A 20 -4.09 3.74 1.86
C THR A 20 -4.14 2.66 0.80
N GLU A 21 -4.33 1.42 1.22
CA GLU A 21 -4.65 0.27 0.38
C GLU A 21 -6.17 0.07 0.34
N ARG A 22 -6.77 0.20 -0.84
CA ARG A 22 -8.22 0.00 -1.03
C ARG A 22 -8.48 -1.12 -2.01
N ILE A 23 -9.42 -1.98 -1.66
CA ILE A 23 -9.91 -3.06 -2.53
C ILE A 23 -11.41 -2.97 -2.60
N LYS A 24 -11.95 -3.11 -3.81
CA LYS A 24 -13.34 -3.50 -4.03
C LYS A 24 -13.31 -4.90 -4.61
N HIS A 25 -13.72 -5.88 -3.83
CA HIS A 25 -13.63 -7.29 -4.16
C HIS A 25 -15.00 -7.83 -4.57
N HIS A 26 -15.03 -8.53 -5.70
CA HIS A 26 -16.22 -9.13 -6.26
C HIS A 26 -16.31 -10.62 -5.93
N ASP A 27 -17.53 -11.15 -5.97
CA ASP A 27 -17.80 -12.55 -5.62
C ASP A 27 -17.09 -13.55 -6.55
N ASP A 28 -16.84 -13.15 -7.80
CA ASP A 28 -16.08 -13.93 -8.80
C ASP A 28 -14.55 -13.89 -8.58
N GLN A 29 -14.11 -13.35 -7.45
CA GLN A 29 -12.71 -13.15 -7.06
C GLN A 29 -11.96 -12.06 -7.83
N SER A 30 -12.63 -11.34 -8.72
CA SER A 30 -12.08 -10.15 -9.38
C SER A 30 -12.22 -8.91 -8.51
N GLY A 31 -11.74 -7.77 -9.00
CA GLY A 31 -11.95 -6.51 -8.31
C GLY A 31 -11.10 -5.35 -8.79
N GLU A 32 -11.18 -4.27 -8.00
CA GLU A 32 -10.41 -3.05 -8.17
C GLU A 32 -9.42 -2.92 -7.01
N TYR A 33 -8.15 -2.60 -7.32
CA TYR A 33 -7.11 -2.31 -6.35
C TYR A 33 -6.67 -0.85 -6.49
N THR A 34 -6.53 -0.15 -5.37
CA THR A 34 -5.96 1.19 -5.31
C THR A 34 -4.92 1.26 -4.19
N LEU A 35 -3.73 1.76 -4.52
CA LEU A 35 -2.72 2.13 -3.53
C LEU A 35 -2.49 3.63 -3.63
N MET A 36 -2.67 4.34 -2.53
CA MET A 36 -2.40 5.77 -2.40
C MET A 36 -1.33 6.00 -1.35
N ILE A 37 -0.36 6.85 -1.67
CA ILE A 37 0.66 7.32 -0.73
C ILE A 37 0.56 8.84 -0.70
N ASP A 38 0.24 9.39 0.46
CA ASP A 38 -0.10 10.79 0.68
C ASP A 38 0.90 11.44 1.64
N PHE A 39 1.69 12.38 1.10
CA PHE A 39 2.62 13.21 1.87
C PHE A 39 2.10 14.65 2.05
N SER A 40 0.81 14.92 1.83
CA SER A 40 0.25 16.28 1.89
C SER A 40 0.49 16.98 3.21
N LYS A 41 0.46 16.26 4.34
CA LYS A 41 0.78 16.82 5.66
C LYS A 41 2.25 17.21 5.83
N SER A 42 3.12 16.64 5.01
CA SER A 42 4.57 16.81 5.04
C SER A 42 5.13 17.44 3.76
N TRP A 43 4.27 17.96 2.88
CA TRP A 43 4.61 18.30 1.49
C TRP A 43 5.87 19.19 1.38
N PHE A 44 6.03 20.18 2.27
CA PHE A 44 7.18 21.10 2.25
C PHE A 44 8.50 20.38 2.60
N LYS A 45 8.46 19.45 3.56
CA LYS A 45 9.62 18.62 3.92
C LYS A 45 9.97 17.66 2.78
N THR A 46 8.95 17.03 2.19
CA THR A 46 9.12 16.12 1.04
C THR A 46 9.72 16.86 -0.15
N LYS A 47 9.22 18.06 -0.48
CA LYS A 47 9.77 18.95 -1.51
C LYS A 47 11.23 19.29 -1.24
N SER A 48 11.54 19.69 0.00
CA SER A 48 12.90 20.05 0.40
C SER A 48 13.86 18.88 0.23
N ALA A 49 13.46 17.67 0.62
CA ALA A 49 14.28 16.47 0.45
C ALA A 49 14.52 16.10 -1.01
N ILE A 50 13.50 16.23 -1.87
CA ILE A 50 13.63 16.01 -3.32
C ILE A 50 14.58 17.03 -3.93
N TRP A 51 14.48 18.30 -3.52
CA TRP A 51 15.37 19.37 -3.98
C TRP A 51 16.83 19.17 -3.54
N LEU A 52 17.05 18.61 -2.35
CA LEU A 52 18.39 18.29 -1.85
C LEU A 52 19.03 17.08 -2.56
N GLU A 53 18.26 16.27 -3.29
CA GLU A 53 18.67 15.04 -3.98
C GLU A 53 19.27 13.93 -3.10
N GLU A 54 19.67 14.23 -1.86
CA GLU A 54 20.23 13.31 -0.88
C GLU A 54 19.82 13.72 0.53
N VAL A 55 19.38 12.74 1.34
CA VAL A 55 19.10 12.91 2.77
C VAL A 55 19.73 11.75 3.52
N ASP A 56 20.53 12.03 4.55
CA ASP A 56 21.21 11.02 5.38
C ASP A 56 22.04 10.00 4.58
N GLY A 57 22.71 10.44 3.50
CA GLY A 57 23.51 9.56 2.62
C GLY A 57 22.69 8.71 1.65
N VAL A 58 21.39 8.99 1.53
CA VAL A 58 20.45 8.26 0.68
C VAL A 58 19.96 9.16 -0.44
N LYS A 59 20.22 8.75 -1.69
CA LYS A 59 19.74 9.47 -2.88
C LYS A 59 18.21 9.49 -2.91
N ILE A 60 17.65 10.70 -2.95
CA ILE A 60 16.24 10.98 -3.13
C ILE A 60 15.96 11.19 -4.63
N PRO A 61 14.91 10.56 -5.16
CA PRO A 61 14.55 10.73 -6.56
C PRO A 61 13.97 12.11 -6.87
N ASN A 62 14.24 12.61 -8.08
CA ASN A 62 13.52 13.77 -8.60
C ASN A 62 12.16 13.39 -9.20
N GLU A 63 11.33 14.38 -9.51
CA GLU A 63 9.97 14.19 -10.03
C GLU A 63 9.94 13.41 -11.36
N GLN A 64 10.94 13.60 -12.22
CA GLN A 64 11.09 12.85 -13.47
C GLN A 64 11.42 11.38 -13.21
N GLU A 65 12.33 11.09 -12.30
CA GLU A 65 12.67 9.71 -11.88
C GLU A 65 11.46 9.00 -11.23
N ILE A 66 10.66 9.73 -10.45
CA ILE A 66 9.40 9.20 -9.86
C ILE A 66 8.41 8.86 -10.98
N THR A 67 8.20 9.79 -11.92
CA THR A 67 7.28 9.61 -13.05
C THR A 67 7.68 8.42 -13.90
N GLN A 68 8.97 8.32 -14.25
CA GLN A 68 9.49 7.19 -15.04
C GLN A 68 9.28 5.85 -14.32
N LYS A 69 9.47 5.79 -13.01
CA LYS A 69 9.25 4.54 -12.25
C LYS A 69 7.78 4.13 -12.17
N LEU A 70 6.86 5.10 -12.14
CA LEU A 70 5.42 4.81 -12.21
C LEU A 70 5.02 4.29 -13.60
N GLU A 71 5.58 4.85 -14.67
CA GLU A 71 5.38 4.33 -16.03
C GLU A 71 6.01 2.95 -16.25
N ASP A 72 7.21 2.71 -15.70
CA ASP A 72 7.85 1.40 -15.69
C ASP A 72 7.01 0.37 -14.92
N PHE A 73 6.44 0.76 -13.78
CA PHE A 73 5.51 -0.08 -13.01
C PHE A 73 4.28 -0.40 -13.85
N LYS A 74 3.63 0.60 -14.43
CA LYS A 74 2.45 0.42 -15.28
C LYS A 74 2.71 -0.56 -16.43
N SER A 75 3.84 -0.39 -17.11
CA SER A 75 4.29 -1.27 -18.19
C SER A 75 4.55 -2.71 -17.75
N LYS A 76 4.98 -2.93 -16.50
CA LYS A 76 5.16 -4.28 -15.92
C LYS A 76 3.84 -4.88 -15.47
N ALA A 77 3.01 -4.09 -14.81
CA ALA A 77 1.71 -4.52 -14.31
C ALA A 77 0.80 -4.99 -15.45
N LEU A 78 0.80 -4.29 -16.59
CA LEU A 78 0.04 -4.67 -17.78
C LEU A 78 0.51 -5.98 -18.45
N LYS A 79 1.69 -6.50 -18.09
CA LYS A 79 2.18 -7.80 -18.57
C LYS A 79 1.77 -8.96 -17.66
N ILE A 80 1.10 -8.68 -16.54
CA ILE A 80 0.62 -9.70 -15.61
C ILE A 80 -0.75 -10.15 -16.10
N ASP A 81 -0.88 -11.44 -16.42
CA ASP A 81 -2.16 -12.03 -16.82
C ASP A 81 -3.24 -11.76 -15.76
N GLY A 82 -4.38 -11.23 -16.23
CA GLY A 82 -5.49 -10.86 -15.36
C GLY A 82 -5.39 -9.47 -14.72
N ILE A 83 -4.37 -8.66 -15.04
CA ILE A 83 -4.31 -7.24 -14.66
C ILE A 83 -4.76 -6.37 -15.85
N SER A 84 -5.63 -5.40 -15.58
CA SER A 84 -6.11 -4.45 -16.59
C SER A 84 -6.35 -3.07 -15.98
N ASN A 85 -6.68 -2.08 -16.83
CA ASN A 85 -7.04 -0.72 -16.42
C ASN A 85 -6.02 -0.04 -15.48
N VAL A 86 -4.73 -0.33 -15.68
CA VAL A 86 -3.67 0.23 -14.84
C VAL A 86 -3.50 1.73 -15.11
N THR A 87 -3.70 2.53 -14.07
CA THR A 87 -3.49 3.98 -14.08
C THR A 87 -2.61 4.41 -12.92
N THR A 88 -1.81 5.42 -13.17
CA THR A 88 -0.95 6.09 -12.17
C THR A 88 -1.29 7.57 -12.17
N LYS A 89 -1.26 8.21 -11.00
CA LYS A 89 -1.42 9.66 -10.86
C LYS A 89 -0.39 10.20 -9.88
N THR A 90 0.09 11.40 -10.17
CA THR A 90 1.02 12.16 -9.32
C THR A 90 0.48 13.56 -9.13
N ASP A 91 0.46 14.02 -7.88
CA ASP A 91 0.30 15.43 -7.52
C ASP A 91 1.61 15.85 -6.83
N PHE A 92 2.49 16.55 -7.56
CA PHE A 92 3.77 17.03 -7.03
C PHE A 92 3.63 18.33 -6.20
N GLN A 93 2.46 18.96 -6.16
CA GLN A 93 2.21 20.08 -5.25
C GLN A 93 2.00 19.57 -3.82
N ASN A 94 1.19 18.52 -3.68
CA ASN A 94 0.88 17.91 -2.39
C ASN A 94 1.66 16.61 -2.12
N TYR A 95 2.49 16.16 -3.06
CA TYR A 95 3.20 14.86 -3.03
C TYR A 95 2.26 13.68 -2.75
N VAL A 96 1.21 13.55 -3.56
CA VAL A 96 0.27 12.43 -3.52
C VAL A 96 0.47 11.53 -4.74
N PHE A 97 0.61 10.23 -4.51
CA PHE A 97 0.86 9.22 -5.52
C PHE A 97 -0.21 8.16 -5.47
N ILE A 98 -0.80 7.83 -6.63
CA ILE A 98 -1.90 6.88 -6.71
C ILE A 98 -1.62 5.86 -7.81
N ILE A 99 -1.77 4.59 -7.48
CA ILE A 99 -1.86 3.47 -8.43
C ILE A 99 -3.29 2.94 -8.36
N LYS A 100 -3.92 2.72 -9.51
CA LYS A 100 -5.19 1.99 -9.62
C LYS A 100 -5.11 0.93 -10.71
N LEU A 101 -5.77 -0.19 -10.50
CA LEU A 101 -5.86 -1.27 -11.48
C LEU A 101 -7.07 -2.16 -11.19
N ASN A 102 -7.43 -2.97 -12.19
CA ASN A 102 -8.36 -4.07 -12.03
C ASN A 102 -7.59 -5.39 -12.02
N TYR A 103 -8.08 -6.36 -11.25
CA TYR A 103 -7.55 -7.73 -11.22
C TYR A 103 -8.67 -8.72 -11.49
N ALA A 104 -8.37 -9.78 -12.25
CA ALA A 104 -9.35 -10.81 -12.62
C ALA A 104 -9.50 -11.92 -11.58
N ASN A 105 -8.51 -12.10 -10.71
CA ASN A 105 -8.52 -13.09 -9.62
C ASN A 105 -7.43 -12.77 -8.58
N LEU A 106 -7.47 -13.45 -7.44
CA LEU A 106 -6.48 -13.28 -6.37
C LEU A 106 -5.04 -13.61 -6.79
N LYS A 107 -4.82 -14.52 -7.76
CA LYS A 107 -3.47 -14.80 -8.27
C LYS A 107 -2.88 -13.57 -8.96
N ALA A 108 -3.67 -12.89 -9.81
CA ALA A 108 -3.27 -11.64 -10.45
C ALA A 108 -3.01 -10.53 -9.41
N LEU A 109 -3.91 -10.38 -8.42
CA LEU A 109 -3.74 -9.41 -7.34
C LEU A 109 -2.44 -9.63 -6.55
N ASN A 110 -2.14 -10.87 -6.17
CA ASN A 110 -0.89 -11.19 -5.48
C ASN A 110 0.34 -10.90 -6.36
N ALA A 111 0.30 -11.24 -7.64
CA ALA A 111 1.41 -11.00 -8.57
C ALA A 111 1.72 -9.50 -8.73
N VAL A 112 0.70 -8.64 -8.81
CA VAL A 112 0.92 -7.19 -8.93
C VAL A 112 1.38 -6.57 -7.62
N VAL A 113 0.87 -7.02 -6.47
CA VAL A 113 1.32 -6.55 -5.14
C VAL A 113 2.77 -7.00 -4.88
N ASN A 114 3.15 -8.19 -5.32
CA ASN A 114 4.55 -8.64 -5.34
C ASN A 114 5.45 -7.73 -6.19
N THR A 115 4.95 -7.23 -7.32
CA THR A 115 5.67 -6.27 -8.16
C THR A 115 5.85 -4.92 -7.46
N ILE A 116 4.83 -4.43 -6.75
CA ILE A 116 4.88 -3.20 -5.93
C ILE A 116 5.93 -3.35 -4.83
N ASN A 117 5.87 -4.45 -4.08
CA ASN A 117 6.73 -4.70 -2.93
C ASN A 117 8.11 -5.24 -3.30
N ASN A 118 8.37 -5.54 -4.58
CA ASN A 118 9.58 -6.23 -5.04
C ASN A 118 9.84 -7.55 -4.27
N GLN A 119 8.76 -8.32 -4.06
CA GLN A 119 8.78 -9.65 -3.47
C GLN A 119 8.50 -10.71 -4.56
N ARG A 120 8.83 -11.97 -4.27
CA ARG A 120 8.54 -13.11 -5.15
C ARG A 120 7.64 -14.08 -4.41
N ASP A 121 6.56 -14.51 -5.07
CA ASP A 121 5.67 -15.58 -4.60
C ASP A 121 5.09 -15.40 -3.19
N GLN A 122 5.12 -14.18 -2.65
CA GLN A 122 4.50 -13.87 -1.37
C GLN A 122 2.98 -13.81 -1.56
N ILE A 123 2.27 -14.53 -0.70
CA ILE A 123 0.82 -14.46 -0.60
C ILE A 123 0.49 -13.28 0.32
N HIS A 124 -0.15 -12.27 -0.25
CA HIS A 124 -0.68 -11.08 0.40
C HIS A 124 -2.18 -11.17 0.62
N PHE A 125 -2.86 -11.88 -0.27
CA PHE A 125 -4.31 -12.04 -0.29
C PHE A 125 -4.68 -13.50 -0.52
N SER A 126 -5.57 -14.01 0.31
CA SER A 126 -6.14 -15.35 0.19
C SER A 126 -7.66 -15.23 0.28
N GLY A 127 -8.40 -16.25 -0.15
CA GLY A 127 -9.85 -16.17 -0.07
C GLY A 127 -10.58 -17.36 -0.67
N SER A 128 -11.86 -17.41 -0.33
CA SER A 128 -12.87 -18.30 -0.88
C SER A 128 -14.16 -17.50 -1.05
N GLY A 129 -15.21 -18.06 -1.66
CA GLY A 129 -16.50 -17.37 -1.80
C GLY A 129 -17.18 -16.94 -0.48
N LYS A 130 -16.62 -17.30 0.68
CA LYS A 130 -17.10 -16.94 2.03
C LYS A 130 -16.07 -16.17 2.86
N THR A 131 -14.83 -16.07 2.41
CA THR A 131 -13.73 -15.48 3.19
C THR A 131 -12.79 -14.68 2.31
N PHE A 132 -12.31 -13.55 2.81
CA PHE A 132 -11.21 -12.80 2.20
C PHE A 132 -10.17 -12.51 3.28
N GLU A 133 -8.91 -12.82 3.00
CA GLU A 133 -7.82 -12.70 3.95
C GLU A 133 -6.74 -11.76 3.42
N ARG A 134 -6.30 -10.83 4.27
CA ARG A 134 -5.09 -10.04 4.08
C ARG A 134 -3.98 -10.62 4.96
N ILE A 135 -2.87 -11.01 4.34
CA ILE A 135 -1.65 -11.50 5.00
C ILE A 135 -0.54 -10.46 4.82
N ALA A 136 -0.39 -9.59 5.81
CA ALA A 136 0.50 -8.43 5.74
C ALA A 136 1.98 -8.80 5.85
N SER A 137 2.70 -8.63 4.74
CA SER A 137 4.15 -8.79 4.64
C SER A 137 4.72 -7.58 3.90
N TYR A 138 5.26 -6.62 4.65
CA TYR A 138 5.86 -5.41 4.09
C TYR A 138 7.39 -5.52 4.17
N PRO A 139 8.12 -5.36 3.06
CA PRO A 139 9.58 -5.37 3.07
C PRO A 139 10.09 -4.02 3.61
N ILE A 140 10.21 -3.94 4.93
CA ILE A 140 10.59 -2.72 5.64
C ILE A 140 12.10 -2.75 5.93
N PRO A 141 12.86 -1.69 5.61
CA PRO A 141 14.27 -1.63 5.96
C PRO A 141 14.47 -1.51 7.48
N GLU A 142 15.20 -2.46 8.10
CA GLU A 142 15.49 -2.45 9.55
C GLU A 142 16.11 -1.14 10.04
N LYS A 143 16.94 -0.50 9.20
CA LYS A 143 17.57 0.79 9.51
C LYS A 143 16.56 1.90 9.80
N VAL A 144 15.38 1.86 9.15
CA VAL A 144 14.32 2.87 9.35
C VAL A 144 13.55 2.59 10.64
N VAL A 145 13.31 1.32 10.98
CA VAL A 145 12.55 0.91 12.17
C VAL A 145 13.29 1.28 13.47
N ASN A 146 14.62 1.16 13.45
CA ASN A 146 15.45 1.31 14.63
C ASN A 146 16.08 2.70 14.79
N ASP A 147 15.83 3.65 13.87
CA ASP A 147 16.32 5.03 13.99
C ASP A 147 15.47 5.84 14.99
N PRO A 148 16.02 6.23 16.16
CA PRO A 148 15.29 7.01 17.16
C PRO A 148 14.79 8.35 16.62
N LYS A 149 15.50 8.94 15.64
CA LYS A 149 15.13 10.22 15.03
C LYS A 149 13.83 10.14 14.23
N LYS A 150 13.51 8.95 13.68
CA LYS A 150 12.32 8.71 12.85
C LYS A 150 11.11 8.26 13.65
N LYS A 151 11.29 7.86 14.92
CA LYS A 151 10.22 7.28 15.74
C LYS A 151 8.95 8.15 15.75
N LYS A 152 9.08 9.44 16.07
CA LYS A 152 7.94 10.36 16.15
C LYS A 152 7.21 10.50 14.81
N ASP A 153 7.98 10.69 13.73
CA ASP A 153 7.42 10.82 12.38
C ASP A 153 6.66 9.54 11.96
N LEU A 154 7.18 8.36 12.32
CA LEU A 154 6.53 7.06 12.05
C LEU A 154 5.33 6.78 12.95
N GLU A 155 5.29 7.33 14.16
CA GLU A 155 4.13 7.26 15.05
C GLU A 155 2.97 8.12 14.54
N GLU A 156 3.29 9.26 13.91
CA GLU A 156 2.32 10.16 13.26
C GLU A 156 1.89 9.68 11.86
N ALA A 157 2.76 8.93 11.16
CA ALA A 157 2.44 8.30 9.89
C ALA A 157 1.50 7.10 10.08
N SER A 158 0.66 6.82 9.08
CA SER A 158 -0.29 5.70 9.17
C SER A 158 -0.44 4.88 7.91
N ILE A 159 -0.83 3.62 8.09
CA ILE A 159 -1.30 2.73 7.02
C ILE A 159 -2.75 2.37 7.26
N ILE A 160 -3.53 2.40 6.19
CA ILE A 160 -4.96 2.15 6.18
C ILE A 160 -5.26 1.08 5.15
N SER A 161 -6.11 0.13 5.52
CA SER A 161 -6.78 -0.76 4.59
C SER A 161 -8.28 -0.49 4.57
N ILE A 162 -8.86 -0.43 3.37
CA ILE A 162 -10.30 -0.23 3.16
C ILE A 162 -10.78 -1.24 2.13
N TYR A 163 -11.46 -2.29 2.59
CA TYR A 163 -11.96 -3.34 1.69
C TYR A 163 -13.47 -3.34 1.65
N THR A 164 -14.02 -3.28 0.44
CA THR A 164 -15.45 -3.29 0.15
C THR A 164 -15.79 -4.57 -0.59
N PHE A 165 -16.91 -5.19 -0.22
CA PHE A 165 -17.38 -6.47 -0.77
C PHE A 165 -18.79 -6.35 -1.33
N ASP A 166 -19.14 -7.21 -2.29
CA ASP A 166 -20.50 -7.31 -2.81
C ASP A 166 -21.46 -7.93 -1.78
N LYS A 167 -20.98 -8.90 -0.98
CA LYS A 167 -21.70 -9.53 0.14
C LYS A 167 -21.54 -8.78 1.46
N ASP A 168 -22.45 -9.04 2.39
CA ASP A 168 -22.38 -8.47 3.73
C ASP A 168 -21.23 -9.11 4.51
N ILE A 169 -20.53 -8.30 5.28
CA ILE A 169 -19.51 -8.75 6.24
C ILE A 169 -20.23 -9.28 7.48
N LEU A 170 -19.98 -10.55 7.80
CA LEU A 170 -20.45 -11.19 9.02
C LEU A 170 -19.54 -10.87 10.21
N ALA A 171 -18.23 -11.02 10.02
CA ALA A 171 -17.24 -10.87 11.07
C ALA A 171 -15.86 -10.54 10.49
N VAL A 172 -15.00 -10.03 11.36
CA VAL A 172 -13.58 -9.76 11.11
C VAL A 172 -12.79 -10.26 12.32
N ASP A 173 -11.61 -10.84 12.10
CA ASP A 173 -10.77 -11.35 13.21
C ASP A 173 -9.90 -10.24 13.85
N ASN A 174 -9.57 -9.20 13.10
CA ASN A 174 -8.74 -8.11 13.60
C ASN A 174 -9.59 -7.11 14.40
N ALA A 175 -9.43 -7.12 15.71
CA ALA A 175 -10.19 -6.31 16.67
C ALA A 175 -10.06 -4.78 16.47
N ASN A 176 -9.02 -4.30 15.76
CA ASN A 176 -8.88 -2.87 15.44
C ASN A 176 -9.67 -2.46 14.19
N SER A 177 -10.31 -3.41 13.52
CA SER A 177 -11.13 -3.17 12.34
C SER A 177 -12.48 -2.56 12.72
N LYS A 178 -13.03 -1.76 11.81
CA LYS A 178 -14.37 -1.19 11.90
C LYS A 178 -15.16 -1.59 10.66
N ILE A 179 -16.38 -2.10 10.87
CA ILE A 179 -17.30 -2.42 9.79
C ILE A 179 -18.24 -1.22 9.58
N SER A 180 -18.48 -0.84 8.32
CA SER A 180 -19.40 0.23 7.96
C SER A 180 -20.86 -0.12 8.33
N LYS A 181 -21.72 0.89 8.48
CA LYS A 181 -23.14 0.69 8.84
C LYS A 181 -23.90 -0.21 7.84
N ASN A 182 -23.56 -0.14 6.56
CA ASN A 182 -24.14 -0.99 5.51
C ASN A 182 -23.51 -2.39 5.44
N LYS A 183 -22.59 -2.74 6.35
CA LYS A 183 -21.88 -4.02 6.43
C LYS A 183 -21.05 -4.41 5.21
N LYS A 184 -20.85 -3.52 4.23
CA LYS A 184 -20.08 -3.84 3.01
C LYS A 184 -18.61 -3.51 3.09
N THR A 185 -18.18 -2.67 4.03
CA THR A 185 -16.80 -2.17 4.07
C THR A 185 -16.16 -2.40 5.43
N VAL A 186 -14.95 -2.95 5.42
CA VAL A 186 -14.05 -2.99 6.57
C VAL A 186 -12.99 -1.89 6.44
N PHE A 187 -12.72 -1.21 7.54
CA PHE A 187 -11.67 -0.21 7.69
C PHE A 187 -10.72 -0.66 8.80
N LEU A 188 -9.41 -0.64 8.54
CA LEU A 188 -8.38 -0.88 9.55
C LEU A 188 -7.26 0.14 9.37
N LYS A 189 -6.89 0.82 10.45
CA LYS A 189 -5.82 1.83 10.47
C LYS A 189 -4.83 1.51 11.59
N GLN A 190 -3.54 1.62 11.28
CA GLN A 190 -2.44 1.44 12.22
C GLN A 190 -1.39 2.54 12.00
N SER A 191 -0.60 2.87 13.03
CA SER A 191 0.59 3.70 12.83
C SER A 191 1.68 2.92 12.09
N MET A 192 2.46 3.61 11.26
CA MET A 192 3.57 2.99 10.54
C MET A 192 4.60 2.41 11.50
N TYR A 193 4.87 3.10 12.61
CA TYR A 193 5.78 2.61 13.66
C TYR A 193 5.38 1.24 14.22
N SER A 194 4.10 1.03 14.52
CA SER A 194 3.61 -0.24 15.05
C SER A 194 3.72 -1.36 14.02
N VAL A 195 3.30 -1.09 12.77
CA VAL A 195 3.36 -2.05 11.66
C VAL A 195 4.81 -2.40 11.31
N PHE A 196 5.73 -1.45 11.46
CA PHE A 196 7.16 -1.68 11.25
C PHE A 196 7.76 -2.69 12.23
N LYS A 197 7.28 -2.69 13.47
CA LYS A 197 7.67 -3.69 14.48
C LYS A 197 6.93 -5.02 14.33
N LYS A 198 5.67 -4.97 13.87
CA LYS A 198 4.81 -6.14 13.75
C LYS A 198 3.83 -5.97 12.59
N SER A 199 4.21 -6.45 11.40
CA SER A 199 3.38 -6.32 10.20
C SER A 199 2.04 -7.02 10.33
N THR A 200 1.96 -8.09 11.13
CA THR A 200 0.73 -8.87 11.34
C THR A 200 -0.40 -8.07 11.99
N LEU A 201 -0.14 -6.85 12.50
CA LEU A 201 -1.19 -5.93 12.93
C LEU A 201 -2.13 -5.51 11.80
N MET A 202 -1.69 -5.66 10.55
CA MET A 202 -2.48 -5.44 9.34
C MET A 202 -3.07 -6.74 8.76
N ASN A 203 -2.89 -7.89 9.41
CA ASN A 203 -3.59 -9.11 9.00
C ASN A 203 -5.08 -8.97 9.28
N ASN A 204 -5.92 -9.52 8.42
CA ASN A 204 -7.36 -9.52 8.63
C ASN A 204 -8.03 -10.64 7.84
N THR A 205 -8.83 -11.45 8.51
CA THR A 205 -9.74 -12.42 7.91
C THR A 205 -11.15 -11.87 7.99
N ILE A 206 -11.72 -11.59 6.82
CA ILE A 206 -13.09 -11.09 6.66
C ILE A 206 -13.99 -12.26 6.28
N GLN A 207 -15.01 -12.52 7.10
CA GLN A 207 -16.05 -13.49 6.82
C GLN A 207 -17.23 -12.79 6.13
N LEU A 208 -17.66 -13.34 5.01
CA LEU A 208 -18.78 -12.84 4.21
C LEU A 208 -20.00 -13.73 4.39
N THR A 209 -21.19 -13.18 4.18
CA THR A 209 -22.41 -13.98 4.10
C THR A 209 -22.30 -15.05 3.00
N PRO A 210 -22.97 -16.21 3.15
CA PRO A 210 -23.04 -17.22 2.11
C PRO A 210 -23.52 -16.67 0.77
#